data_AF-A0A0V1E5F3-F1
#
_entry.id   AF-A0A0V1E5F3-F1
#
_cell.length_a   1.000
_cell.length_b   1.000
_cell.length_c   1.000
_cell.angle_alpha   90.00
_cell.angle_beta   90.00
_cell.angle_gamma   90.00
#
_symmetry.space_group_name_H-M   'P 1'
#
loop_
_entity.id
_entity.type
_entity.pdbx_description
1 polymer ?
#
loop_
_entity_poly.entity_id
_entity_poly.type
_entity_poly.pdbx_seq_one_letter_code
_entity_poly.pdbx_strand_id
1 'polypeptide(L)'
;MDLQFVLQALAILFHVFFMVLYPPISCFLMYKLFTGGYFAILLGYLIWLIYDWQTPSKGSRLSMALRRTYYMKLCQQYFPITLRKTAELDPSKNYIIGHHPHGILSFGATNFCQEYSNFSSLYPGMRSYLSTLKMNFLFPIRREYFEFLGVTDCSKNAIQYLLSKPRKGAAVAIVIGGAEEALEAHPGKHRVVLKSRKGFIKLALHCGTLKPVLLSSCQAVAVLFNIFIILISPLPILYYIYYILMYTSYWWVMMLYFLWYLYDYESPRRGSHLFMCLRRCSLFKCLADYFPVYLKKTAPLSPRKNYLIANHPHGITAAGLFVNFLTEATGFSDAYPGITTYPGTLDINFLIPFRREYMLMLGAISCGRESVKYMLSKPAGGHAVVLAVGGAEEALEAHPGVSRIILKSRKGFVRLALICGASLVPSYSFGEVDVFNQINNEKGSLLRRVQDWFRKIATFSTPIFYGSYIFLPYRRPICTVVGRPIDVEKCEDPTQEQIDRLHEIYVNELLTLFNNYKVSYGLPESAQLEIL
;
A
#
# COMPACT_ATOMS: atom_id res chain seq x y z
N MET A 1 17.84 -10.10 -54.23
CA MET A 1 17.55 -9.38 -52.97
C MET A 1 16.08 -9.00 -53.03
N ASP A 2 15.29 -9.36 -52.02
CA ASP A 2 13.87 -8.99 -51.98
C ASP A 2 13.72 -7.46 -51.96
N LEU A 3 13.02 -6.89 -52.94
CA LEU A 3 12.80 -5.45 -53.06
C LEU A 3 12.14 -4.90 -51.79
N GLN A 4 11.27 -5.67 -51.16
CA GLN A 4 10.60 -5.28 -49.93
C GLN A 4 11.59 -5.16 -48.77
N PHE A 5 12.49 -6.12 -48.60
CA PHE A 5 13.56 -6.05 -47.61
C PHE A 5 14.49 -4.85 -47.85
N VAL A 6 14.85 -4.55 -49.11
CA VAL A 6 15.69 -3.39 -49.44
C VAL A 6 15.01 -2.08 -49.02
N LEU A 7 13.73 -1.92 -49.32
CA LEU A 7 12.96 -0.73 -48.92
C LEU A 7 12.86 -0.59 -47.40
N GLN A 8 12.65 -1.69 -46.69
CA GLN A 8 12.63 -1.71 -45.23
C GLN A 8 13.99 -1.33 -44.62
N ALA A 9 15.08 -1.89 -45.15
CA ALA A 9 16.44 -1.59 -44.72
C ALA A 9 16.80 -0.11 -44.97
N LEU A 10 16.46 0.43 -46.14
CA LEU A 10 16.65 1.85 -46.47
C LEU A 10 15.83 2.76 -45.54
N ALA A 11 14.60 2.38 -45.20
CA ALA A 11 13.76 3.15 -44.27
C ALA A 11 14.37 3.20 -42.85
N ILE A 12 14.89 2.08 -42.35
CA ILE A 12 15.57 2.03 -41.06
C ILE A 12 16.90 2.77 -41.10
N LEU A 13 17.69 2.62 -42.17
CA LEU A 13 18.94 3.36 -42.34
C LEU A 13 18.66 4.86 -42.32
N PHE A 14 17.64 5.31 -43.06
CA PHE A 14 17.17 6.69 -43.01
C PHE A 14 16.73 7.09 -41.59
N HIS A 15 16.02 6.22 -40.86
CA HIS A 15 15.60 6.50 -39.48
C HIS A 15 16.78 6.66 -38.51
N VAL A 16 17.75 5.76 -38.56
CA VAL A 16 18.95 5.78 -37.71
C VAL A 16 19.80 7.01 -38.05
N PHE A 17 19.99 7.26 -39.33
CA PHE A 17 20.68 8.44 -39.83
C PHE A 17 19.96 9.73 -39.39
N PHE A 18 18.63 9.74 -39.45
CA PHE A 18 17.79 10.83 -38.95
C PHE A 18 17.93 11.03 -37.43
N MET A 19 18.08 9.96 -36.65
CA MET A 19 18.22 10.07 -35.19
C MET A 19 19.61 10.57 -34.76
N VAL A 20 20.66 10.18 -35.49
CA VAL A 20 22.07 10.41 -35.11
C VAL A 20 22.71 11.59 -35.84
N LEU A 21 22.53 11.70 -37.16
CA LEU A 21 23.25 12.63 -38.03
C LEU A 21 22.41 13.83 -38.48
N TYR A 22 21.16 13.91 -38.07
CA TYR A 22 20.30 15.03 -38.46
C TYR A 22 20.64 16.37 -37.79
N PRO A 23 21.16 16.45 -36.54
CA PRO A 23 21.64 17.72 -35.99
C PRO A 23 22.63 18.48 -36.89
N PRO A 24 23.74 17.87 -37.38
CA PRO A 24 24.63 18.57 -38.30
C PRO A 24 23.99 18.85 -39.66
N ILE A 25 23.08 17.99 -40.16
CA ILE A 25 22.37 18.21 -41.42
C ILE A 25 21.41 19.39 -41.33
N SER A 26 20.66 19.51 -40.23
CA SER A 26 19.80 20.66 -39.94
C SER A 26 20.62 21.95 -39.98
N CYS A 27 21.76 21.99 -39.28
CA CYS A 27 22.65 23.15 -39.29
C CYS A 27 23.17 23.45 -40.71
N PHE A 28 23.56 22.43 -41.46
CA PHE A 28 24.01 22.57 -42.84
C PHE A 28 22.91 23.11 -43.78
N LEU A 29 21.67 22.61 -43.65
CA LEU A 29 20.53 23.10 -44.43
C LEU A 29 20.22 24.56 -44.11
N MET A 30 20.24 24.95 -42.83
CA MET A 30 20.09 26.35 -42.44
C MET A 30 21.20 27.23 -43.03
N TYR A 31 22.45 26.76 -43.00
CA TYR A 31 23.58 27.43 -43.63
C TYR A 31 23.43 27.57 -45.16
N LYS A 32 22.94 26.54 -45.84
CA LYS A 32 22.69 26.58 -47.29
C LYS A 32 21.52 27.49 -47.64
N LEU A 33 20.47 27.56 -46.82
CA LEU A 33 19.40 28.53 -47.01
C LEU A 33 19.89 29.97 -46.82
N PHE A 34 20.81 30.18 -45.87
CA PHE A 34 21.42 31.48 -45.61
C PHE A 34 22.35 31.93 -46.76
N THR A 35 23.20 31.04 -47.25
CA THR A 35 24.22 31.35 -48.28
C THR A 35 23.75 31.17 -49.72
N GLY A 36 22.66 30.42 -49.95
CA GLY A 36 22.22 29.98 -51.28
C GLY A 36 21.15 30.84 -51.95
N GLY A 37 20.94 32.08 -51.51
CA GLY A 37 19.93 32.99 -52.10
C GLY A 37 18.49 32.75 -51.65
N TYR A 38 18.25 31.80 -50.72
CA TYR A 38 16.93 31.50 -50.14
C TYR A 38 16.66 32.23 -48.82
N PHE A 39 17.30 33.38 -48.62
CA PHE A 39 17.24 34.11 -47.34
C PHE A 39 15.81 34.49 -46.94
N ALA A 40 14.94 34.81 -47.88
CA ALA A 40 13.53 35.08 -47.60
C ALA A 40 12.79 33.88 -46.98
N ILE A 41 13.08 32.66 -47.46
CA ILE A 41 12.51 31.41 -46.92
C ILE A 41 13.06 31.16 -45.52
N LEU A 42 14.37 31.35 -45.33
CA LEU A 42 15.01 31.22 -44.02
C LEU A 42 14.41 32.22 -43.03
N LEU A 43 14.27 33.49 -43.42
CA LEU A 43 13.73 34.54 -42.57
C LEU A 43 12.27 34.24 -42.17
N GLY A 44 11.44 33.82 -43.12
CA GLY A 44 10.08 33.37 -42.84
C GLY A 44 10.04 32.19 -41.87
N TYR A 45 10.91 31.20 -42.06
CA TYR A 45 11.03 30.06 -41.15
C TYR A 45 11.51 30.48 -39.75
N LEU A 46 12.49 31.37 -39.63
CA LEU A 46 13.00 31.86 -38.35
C LEU A 46 11.94 32.68 -37.58
N ILE A 47 11.19 33.54 -38.27
CA ILE A 47 10.05 34.26 -37.67
C ILE A 47 9.01 33.28 -37.14
N TRP A 48 8.66 32.28 -37.95
CA TRP A 48 7.75 31.21 -37.53
C TRP A 48 8.31 30.41 -36.36
N LEU A 49 9.62 30.09 -36.37
CA LEU A 49 10.29 29.34 -35.31
C LEU A 49 10.28 30.10 -33.98
N ILE A 50 10.49 31.42 -33.99
CA ILE A 50 10.39 32.28 -32.81
C ILE A 50 8.96 32.27 -32.26
N TYR A 51 7.96 32.42 -33.14
CA TYR A 51 6.55 32.37 -32.75
C TYR A 51 6.16 31.00 -32.17
N ASP A 52 6.58 29.92 -32.81
CA ASP A 52 6.21 28.54 -32.46
C ASP A 52 7.12 27.94 -31.37
N TRP A 53 8.16 28.62 -30.92
CA TRP A 53 9.27 28.06 -30.12
C TRP A 53 8.83 27.16 -28.96
N GLN A 54 7.77 27.56 -28.25
CA GLN A 54 7.28 26.87 -27.05
C GLN A 54 6.38 25.65 -27.32
N THR A 55 6.03 25.36 -28.58
CA THR A 55 5.11 24.29 -28.95
C THR A 55 5.48 22.90 -28.39
N PRO A 56 6.76 22.45 -28.42
CA PRO A 56 7.17 21.18 -27.80
C PRO A 56 6.93 21.09 -26.28
N SER A 57 6.92 22.24 -25.61
CA SER A 57 6.62 22.37 -24.17
C SER A 57 5.12 22.64 -23.91
N LYS A 58 4.33 22.82 -24.98
CA LYS A 58 2.87 23.03 -24.97
C LYS A 58 2.17 21.97 -25.83
N GLY A 59 2.65 20.73 -25.74
CA GLY A 59 2.09 19.57 -26.43
C GLY A 59 2.79 19.29 -27.74
N SER A 60 2.02 18.98 -28.80
CA SER A 60 2.57 18.75 -30.13
C SER A 60 1.55 18.98 -31.25
N ARG A 61 2.05 19.18 -32.48
CA ARG A 61 1.29 19.31 -33.73
C ARG A 61 0.80 18.00 -34.37
N LEU A 62 0.87 16.87 -33.65
CA LEU A 62 0.48 15.51 -34.06
C LEU A 62 -0.34 15.41 -35.37
N SER A 63 0.24 14.79 -36.39
CA SER A 63 -0.34 14.55 -37.71
C SER A 63 -0.57 13.05 -37.95
N MET A 64 -1.84 12.65 -38.01
CA MET A 64 -2.20 11.27 -38.33
C MET A 64 -1.81 10.87 -39.75
N ALA A 65 -1.75 11.83 -40.69
CA ALA A 65 -1.29 11.57 -42.04
C ALA A 65 0.18 11.11 -42.04
N LEU A 66 1.05 11.78 -41.27
CA LEU A 66 2.46 11.40 -41.16
C LEU A 66 2.63 10.01 -40.51
N ARG A 67 1.89 9.73 -39.43
CA ARG A 67 1.92 8.44 -38.72
C ARG A 67 1.46 7.25 -39.57
N ARG A 68 0.70 7.51 -40.63
CA ARG A 68 0.18 6.53 -41.59
C ARG A 68 0.97 6.48 -42.90
N THR A 69 2.07 7.21 -43.03
CA THR A 69 2.90 7.15 -44.25
C THR A 69 3.44 5.74 -44.49
N TYR A 70 3.68 5.40 -45.76
CA TYR A 70 4.27 4.12 -46.13
C TYR A 70 5.67 3.91 -45.51
N TYR A 71 6.43 4.99 -45.32
CA TYR A 71 7.70 4.98 -44.60
C TYR A 71 7.56 4.40 -43.17
N MET A 72 6.52 4.79 -42.43
CA MET A 72 6.27 4.24 -41.08
C MET A 72 5.92 2.75 -41.12
N LYS A 73 5.24 2.30 -42.18
CA LYS A 73 4.97 0.87 -42.41
C LYS A 73 6.26 0.08 -42.59
N LEU A 74 7.17 0.59 -43.42
CA LEU A 74 8.45 -0.05 -43.69
C LEU A 74 9.30 -0.19 -42.42
N CYS A 75 9.36 0.86 -41.59
CA CYS A 75 10.06 0.83 -40.31
C CYS A 75 9.48 -0.22 -39.34
N GLN A 76 8.14 -0.31 -39.24
CA GLN A 76 7.46 -1.29 -38.39
C GLN A 76 7.58 -2.73 -38.92
N GLN A 77 7.74 -2.93 -40.22
CA GLN A 77 7.92 -4.27 -40.78
C GLN A 77 9.34 -4.79 -40.61
N TYR A 78 10.36 -3.91 -40.70
CA TYR A 78 11.75 -4.31 -40.51
C TYR A 78 12.03 -4.82 -39.08
N PHE A 79 11.56 -4.07 -38.08
CA PHE A 79 11.50 -4.52 -36.70
C PHE A 79 10.03 -4.77 -36.38
N PRO A 80 9.54 -6.02 -36.32
CA PRO A 80 8.11 -6.36 -36.21
C PRO A 80 7.52 -5.94 -34.85
N ILE A 81 7.41 -4.64 -34.66
CA ILE A 81 6.98 -3.98 -33.43
C ILE A 81 5.47 -4.15 -33.37
N THR A 82 4.99 -4.78 -32.30
CA THR A 82 3.57 -5.00 -32.05
C THR A 82 3.15 -4.32 -30.75
N LEU A 83 1.88 -3.95 -30.66
CA LEU A 83 1.26 -3.44 -29.46
C LEU A 83 0.15 -4.43 -29.05
N ARG A 84 0.25 -4.98 -27.84
CA ARG A 84 -0.75 -5.89 -27.30
C ARG A 84 -1.54 -5.19 -26.20
N LYS A 85 -2.86 -5.16 -26.34
CA LYS A 85 -3.77 -4.63 -25.33
C LYS A 85 -3.98 -5.68 -24.23
N THR A 86 -3.73 -5.29 -22.99
CA THR A 86 -3.90 -6.15 -21.80
C THR A 86 -4.99 -5.64 -20.86
N ALA A 87 -5.42 -4.40 -21.03
CA ALA A 87 -6.48 -3.77 -20.24
C ALA A 87 -7.24 -2.74 -21.07
N GLU A 88 -8.49 -2.50 -20.70
CA GLU A 88 -9.28 -1.39 -21.24
C GLU A 88 -8.82 -0.05 -20.65
N LEU A 89 -8.75 0.98 -21.48
CA LEU A 89 -8.46 2.35 -21.05
C LEU A 89 -9.70 3.22 -21.32
N ASP A 90 -10.11 3.96 -20.30
CA ASP A 90 -11.27 4.85 -20.32
C ASP A 90 -10.93 6.14 -21.08
N PRO A 91 -11.53 6.40 -22.25
CA PRO A 91 -11.20 7.57 -23.07
C PRO A 91 -11.60 8.91 -22.40
N SER A 92 -12.38 8.88 -21.32
CA SER A 92 -12.67 10.07 -20.50
C SER A 92 -11.49 10.47 -19.59
N LYS A 93 -10.40 9.69 -19.57
CA LYS A 93 -9.21 9.92 -18.74
C LYS A 93 -7.95 10.16 -19.57
N ASN A 94 -6.98 10.79 -18.92
CA ASN A 94 -5.64 10.98 -19.46
C ASN A 94 -4.67 10.04 -18.74
N TYR A 95 -3.66 9.55 -19.45
CA TYR A 95 -2.76 8.48 -19.01
C TYR A 95 -1.30 8.87 -19.20
N ILE A 96 -0.47 8.47 -18.23
CA ILE A 96 0.98 8.42 -18.37
C ILE A 96 1.36 6.95 -18.53
N ILE A 97 2.05 6.61 -19.62
CA ILE A 97 2.50 5.26 -19.93
C ILE A 97 4.00 5.17 -19.66
N GLY A 98 4.41 4.39 -18.66
CA GLY A 98 5.83 4.08 -18.43
C GLY A 98 6.29 3.00 -19.39
N HIS A 99 7.16 3.34 -20.35
CA HIS A 99 7.70 2.41 -21.33
C HIS A 99 9.09 1.90 -20.90
N HIS A 100 9.26 0.57 -20.99
CA HIS A 100 10.52 -0.13 -20.78
C HIS A 100 10.58 -1.38 -21.69
N PRO A 101 11.78 -1.85 -22.08
CA PRO A 101 13.07 -1.22 -21.83
C PRO A 101 13.36 -0.05 -22.80
N HIS A 102 14.30 0.84 -22.47
CA HIS A 102 14.71 1.92 -23.38
C HIS A 102 15.40 1.36 -24.63
N GLY A 103 16.35 0.42 -24.48
CA GLY A 103 17.23 0.01 -25.59
C GLY A 103 18.07 1.18 -26.15
N ILE A 104 18.96 0.94 -27.11
CA ILE A 104 19.87 2.00 -27.61
C ILE A 104 19.10 3.14 -28.30
N LEU A 105 18.13 2.81 -29.19
CA LEU A 105 17.32 3.78 -29.94
C LEU A 105 15.82 3.74 -29.61
N SER A 106 15.40 2.87 -28.67
CA SER A 106 14.00 2.72 -28.27
C SER A 106 12.99 2.53 -29.40
N PHE A 107 13.31 1.67 -30.37
CA PHE A 107 12.39 1.33 -31.45
C PHE A 107 11.01 0.86 -30.95
N GLY A 108 10.93 0.17 -29.80
CA GLY A 108 9.65 -0.22 -29.19
C GLY A 108 8.75 0.97 -28.81
N ALA A 109 9.32 2.10 -28.41
CA ALA A 109 8.57 3.30 -28.05
C ALA A 109 7.91 3.98 -29.28
N THR A 110 8.34 3.63 -30.50
CA THR A 110 7.70 4.12 -31.73
C THR A 110 6.25 3.66 -31.86
N ASN A 111 5.81 2.63 -31.12
CA ASN A 111 4.39 2.27 -30.97
C ASN A 111 3.47 3.45 -30.66
N PHE A 112 3.99 4.50 -30.01
CA PHE A 112 3.22 5.70 -29.66
C PHE A 112 3.29 6.82 -30.73
N CYS A 113 4.08 6.62 -31.80
CA CYS A 113 4.40 7.61 -32.84
C CYS A 113 4.03 7.17 -34.27
N GLN A 114 3.54 5.94 -34.46
CA GLN A 114 3.03 5.42 -35.74
C GLN A 114 1.68 4.71 -35.53
N GLU A 115 0.96 4.39 -36.61
CA GLU A 115 -0.38 3.77 -36.54
C GLU A 115 -0.43 2.29 -36.98
N TYR A 116 0.67 1.72 -37.47
CA TYR A 116 0.78 0.34 -37.93
C TYR A 116 0.80 -0.72 -36.82
N SER A 117 0.98 -0.31 -35.57
CA SER A 117 0.69 -1.16 -34.40
C SER A 117 -0.75 -1.00 -33.87
N ASN A 118 -1.61 -0.31 -34.63
CA ASN A 118 -3.05 -0.18 -34.40
C ASN A 118 -3.44 0.49 -33.07
N PHE A 119 -2.65 1.45 -32.58
CA PHE A 119 -2.95 2.14 -31.31
C PHE A 119 -4.38 2.73 -31.29
N SER A 120 -4.80 3.42 -32.35
CA SER A 120 -6.11 4.08 -32.38
C SER A 120 -7.28 3.08 -32.48
N SER A 121 -7.03 1.89 -33.03
CA SER A 121 -8.01 0.80 -33.07
C SER A 121 -8.10 0.07 -31.72
N LEU A 122 -6.95 -0.17 -31.06
CA LEU A 122 -6.90 -0.80 -29.74
C LEU A 122 -7.50 0.08 -28.63
N TYR A 123 -7.32 1.39 -28.74
CA TYR A 123 -7.82 2.39 -27.79
C TYR A 123 -8.63 3.49 -28.48
N PRO A 124 -9.88 3.22 -28.87
CA PRO A 124 -10.74 4.20 -29.54
C PRO A 124 -10.93 5.46 -28.71
N GLY A 125 -10.88 6.63 -29.36
CA GLY A 125 -11.05 7.93 -28.70
C GLY A 125 -9.79 8.46 -28.02
N MET A 126 -8.70 7.68 -27.96
CA MET A 126 -7.44 8.10 -27.36
C MET A 126 -6.42 8.61 -28.39
N ARG A 127 -5.46 9.42 -27.93
CA ARG A 127 -4.32 9.90 -28.71
C ARG A 127 -3.02 9.65 -27.97
N SER A 128 -2.09 8.93 -28.61
CA SER A 128 -0.77 8.68 -28.07
C SER A 128 0.20 9.82 -28.35
N TYR A 129 1.05 10.12 -27.37
CA TYR A 129 2.20 11.02 -27.47
C TYR A 129 3.44 10.30 -26.92
N LEU A 130 4.62 10.59 -27.45
CA LEU A 130 5.89 10.08 -26.91
C LEU A 130 6.73 11.24 -26.40
N SER A 131 7.27 11.12 -25.19
CA SER A 131 8.14 12.15 -24.63
C SER A 131 9.62 11.81 -24.83
N THR A 132 10.41 12.81 -25.23
CA THR A 132 11.87 12.69 -25.45
C THR A 132 12.64 13.89 -24.90
N LEU A 133 13.97 13.81 -24.92
CA LEU A 133 14.86 14.85 -24.39
C LEU A 133 14.65 16.19 -25.11
N LYS A 134 14.62 17.29 -24.34
CA LYS A 134 14.46 18.66 -24.82
C LYS A 134 15.46 19.05 -25.94
N MET A 135 16.67 18.51 -25.89
CA MET A 135 17.72 18.76 -26.90
C MET A 135 17.26 18.42 -28.34
N ASN A 136 16.36 17.44 -28.50
CA ASN A 136 15.86 17.05 -29.81
C ASN A 136 15.06 18.15 -30.52
N PHE A 137 14.55 19.13 -29.77
CA PHE A 137 13.75 20.23 -30.29
C PHE A 137 14.58 21.52 -30.54
N LEU A 138 15.89 21.49 -30.31
CA LEU A 138 16.78 22.62 -30.60
C LEU A 138 17.18 22.71 -32.08
N PHE A 139 17.06 21.62 -32.82
CA PHE A 139 17.47 21.55 -34.22
C PHE A 139 16.27 21.76 -35.17
N PRO A 140 16.30 22.80 -36.01
CA PRO A 140 15.34 23.01 -37.09
C PRO A 140 15.09 21.77 -37.94
N ILE A 141 13.89 21.65 -38.49
CA ILE A 141 13.38 20.55 -39.32
C ILE A 141 13.23 19.21 -38.55
N ARG A 142 14.20 18.84 -37.69
CA ARG A 142 14.09 17.70 -36.77
C ARG A 142 12.94 17.89 -35.80
N ARG A 143 12.89 19.10 -35.22
CA ARG A 143 11.83 19.57 -34.35
C ARG A 143 10.47 19.37 -35.01
N GLU A 144 10.30 19.82 -36.26
CA GLU A 144 9.04 19.69 -37.00
C GLU A 144 8.63 18.24 -37.21
N TYR A 145 9.58 17.40 -37.61
CA TYR A 145 9.32 15.98 -37.79
C TYR A 145 8.84 15.31 -36.49
N PHE A 146 9.53 15.54 -35.37
CA PHE A 146 9.11 15.03 -34.06
C PHE A 146 7.75 15.56 -33.61
N GLU A 147 7.53 16.85 -33.79
CA GLU A 147 6.25 17.50 -33.51
C GLU A 147 5.09 16.87 -34.29
N PHE A 148 5.26 16.62 -35.58
CA PHE A 148 4.24 15.98 -36.40
C PHE A 148 4.03 14.50 -36.06
N LEU A 149 5.04 13.81 -35.52
CA LEU A 149 4.88 12.46 -35.01
C LEU A 149 4.18 12.38 -33.65
N GLY A 150 3.85 13.51 -33.03
CA GLY A 150 3.28 13.50 -31.67
C GLY A 150 4.33 13.33 -30.59
N VAL A 151 5.59 13.63 -30.89
CA VAL A 151 6.69 13.57 -29.92
C VAL A 151 6.80 14.92 -29.21
N THR A 152 6.94 14.91 -27.88
CA THR A 152 6.99 16.11 -27.05
C THR A 152 8.22 16.14 -26.14
N ASP A 153 8.48 17.29 -25.53
CA ASP A 153 9.49 17.40 -24.47
C ASP A 153 9.08 16.53 -23.26
N CYS A 154 10.05 15.83 -22.66
CA CYS A 154 9.87 15.05 -21.43
C CYS A 154 9.89 15.90 -20.15
N SER A 155 9.94 17.23 -20.27
CA SER A 155 9.82 18.13 -19.13
C SER A 155 8.46 18.03 -18.44
N LYS A 156 8.46 18.26 -17.12
CA LYS A 156 7.25 18.24 -16.28
C LYS A 156 6.14 19.14 -16.85
N ASN A 157 6.48 20.34 -17.29
CA ASN A 157 5.52 21.32 -17.79
C ASN A 157 4.85 20.84 -19.10
N ALA A 158 5.62 20.22 -20.01
CA ALA A 158 5.11 19.71 -21.27
C ALA A 158 4.09 18.58 -21.06
N ILE A 159 4.44 17.63 -20.20
CA ILE A 159 3.57 16.50 -19.86
C ILE A 159 2.32 17.00 -19.13
N GLN A 160 2.47 17.92 -18.16
CA GLN A 160 1.34 18.54 -17.46
C GLN A 160 0.38 19.24 -18.41
N TYR A 161 0.91 19.99 -19.39
CA TYR A 161 0.11 20.69 -20.37
C TYR A 161 -0.73 19.74 -21.23
N LEU A 162 -0.17 18.61 -21.67
CA LEU A 162 -0.92 17.60 -22.42
C LEU A 162 -2.05 16.98 -21.60
N LEU A 163 -1.78 16.71 -20.33
CA LEU A 163 -2.73 16.06 -19.42
C LEU A 163 -3.80 17.02 -18.87
N SER A 164 -3.56 18.34 -18.92
CA SER A 164 -4.50 19.37 -18.46
C SER A 164 -5.48 19.85 -19.54
N LYS A 165 -5.31 19.44 -20.80
CA LYS A 165 -6.21 19.86 -21.88
C LYS A 165 -7.67 19.47 -21.57
N PRO A 166 -8.65 20.32 -21.96
CA PRO A 166 -10.08 20.02 -21.77
C PRO A 166 -10.48 18.69 -22.45
N ARG A 167 -9.91 18.42 -23.61
CA ARG A 167 -10.08 17.15 -24.32
C ARG A 167 -9.34 16.03 -23.57
N LYS A 168 -10.10 15.03 -23.12
CA LYS A 168 -9.59 13.79 -22.50
C LYS A 168 -9.15 12.76 -23.55
N GLY A 169 -8.55 11.67 -23.09
CA GLY A 169 -8.02 10.60 -23.94
C GLY A 169 -6.55 10.78 -24.35
N ALA A 170 -5.79 11.66 -23.70
CA ALA A 170 -4.35 11.80 -23.97
C ALA A 170 -3.56 10.68 -23.27
N ALA A 171 -2.76 9.92 -24.02
CA ALA A 171 -1.84 8.90 -23.50
C ALA A 171 -0.39 9.31 -23.76
N VAL A 172 0.31 9.75 -22.73
CA VAL A 172 1.69 10.25 -22.84
C VAL A 172 2.68 9.16 -22.41
N ALA A 173 3.41 8.60 -23.36
CA ALA A 173 4.43 7.60 -23.12
C ALA A 173 5.77 8.23 -22.76
N ILE A 174 6.41 7.72 -21.70
CA ILE A 174 7.70 8.18 -21.20
C ILE A 174 8.61 6.96 -21.08
N VAL A 175 9.79 7.02 -21.70
CA VAL A 175 10.79 5.96 -21.56
C VAL A 175 11.59 6.22 -20.28
N ILE A 176 11.22 5.53 -19.19
CA ILE A 176 11.60 5.91 -17.83
C ILE A 176 13.09 5.66 -17.53
N GLY A 177 13.65 4.57 -18.08
CA GLY A 177 15.05 4.21 -17.88
C GLY A 177 16.05 5.19 -18.50
N GLY A 178 15.62 5.95 -19.50
CA GLY A 178 16.43 6.98 -20.17
C GLY A 178 17.79 6.46 -20.64
N ALA A 179 18.79 7.34 -20.61
CA ALA A 179 20.16 7.04 -21.05
C ALA A 179 20.84 5.94 -20.22
N GLU A 180 20.56 5.84 -18.92
CA GLU A 180 21.16 4.82 -18.04
C GLU A 180 20.77 3.41 -18.48
N GLU A 181 19.50 3.20 -18.80
CA GLU A 181 19.00 1.92 -19.31
C GLU A 181 19.43 1.66 -20.76
N ALA A 182 19.69 2.71 -21.55
CA ALA A 182 20.23 2.58 -22.90
C ALA A 182 21.70 2.14 -22.90
N LEU A 183 22.51 2.61 -21.95
CA LEU A 183 23.93 2.23 -21.81
C LEU A 183 24.11 0.76 -21.39
N GLU A 184 23.14 0.21 -20.68
CA GLU A 184 23.13 -1.18 -20.18
C GLU A 184 22.38 -2.15 -21.12
N ALA A 185 22.01 -1.69 -22.32
CA ALA A 185 21.24 -2.49 -23.27
C ALA A 185 22.12 -3.55 -23.95
N HIS A 186 22.00 -4.80 -23.49
CA HIS A 186 22.70 -5.96 -24.06
C HIS A 186 21.72 -7.06 -24.49
N PRO A 187 21.97 -7.75 -25.63
CA PRO A 187 21.19 -8.92 -26.02
C PRO A 187 21.11 -9.97 -24.89
N GLY A 188 19.90 -10.48 -24.63
CA GLY A 188 19.63 -11.48 -23.59
C GLY A 188 19.60 -10.96 -22.15
N LYS A 189 19.88 -9.68 -21.89
CA LYS A 189 19.77 -9.06 -20.56
C LYS A 189 18.50 -8.22 -20.45
N HIS A 190 17.71 -8.45 -19.40
CA HIS A 190 16.46 -7.73 -19.12
C HIS A 190 16.59 -6.94 -17.81
N ARG A 191 17.29 -5.80 -17.87
CA ARG A 191 17.48 -4.90 -16.73
C ARG A 191 16.71 -3.60 -16.96
N VAL A 192 15.98 -3.16 -15.94
CA VAL A 192 15.25 -1.88 -15.96
C VAL A 192 15.70 -0.97 -14.83
N VAL A 193 15.81 0.32 -15.11
CA VAL A 193 16.19 1.34 -14.13
C VAL A 193 14.95 2.05 -13.63
N LEU A 194 14.38 1.54 -12.53
CA LEU A 194 13.09 2.05 -12.00
C LEU A 194 13.14 2.52 -10.54
N LYS A 195 13.96 1.90 -9.68
CA LYS A 195 13.93 2.12 -8.20
C LYS A 195 14.01 3.61 -7.80
N SER A 196 14.84 4.39 -8.49
CA SER A 196 15.04 5.84 -8.24
C SER A 196 14.19 6.75 -9.13
N ARG A 197 13.52 6.23 -10.17
CA ARG A 197 12.86 7.01 -11.23
C ARG A 197 11.38 7.25 -10.94
N LYS A 198 11.07 7.98 -9.87
CA LYS A 198 9.68 8.23 -9.39
C LYS A 198 8.97 9.45 -10.03
N GLY A 199 9.61 10.16 -10.96
CA GLY A 199 9.12 11.42 -11.52
C GLY A 199 7.78 11.30 -12.27
N PHE A 200 7.62 10.26 -13.09
CA PHE A 200 6.39 10.01 -13.85
C PHE A 200 5.21 9.66 -12.93
N ILE A 201 5.46 8.97 -11.81
CA ILE A 201 4.46 8.69 -10.79
C ILE A 201 4.02 10.00 -10.13
N LYS A 202 4.97 10.86 -9.71
CA LYS A 202 4.65 12.19 -9.15
C LYS A 202 3.81 13.03 -10.11
N LEU A 203 4.11 12.97 -11.40
CA LEU A 203 3.34 13.62 -12.47
C LEU A 203 1.93 13.05 -12.61
N ALA A 204 1.78 11.72 -12.63
CA ALA A 204 0.49 11.05 -12.71
C ALA A 204 -0.39 11.38 -11.50
N LEU A 205 0.20 11.45 -10.30
CA LEU A 205 -0.49 11.85 -9.08
C LEU A 205 -0.92 13.32 -9.09
N HIS A 206 -0.17 14.19 -9.77
CA HIS A 206 -0.50 15.61 -9.86
C HIS A 206 -1.55 15.92 -10.96
N CYS A 207 -1.54 15.17 -12.06
CA CYS A 207 -2.39 15.45 -13.24
C CYS A 207 -3.60 14.51 -13.35
N GLY A 208 -3.55 13.35 -12.71
CA GLY A 208 -4.61 12.36 -12.71
C GLY A 208 -5.46 12.40 -11.45
N THR A 209 -6.58 11.67 -11.48
CA THR A 209 -7.37 11.28 -10.31
C THR A 209 -6.74 10.16 -9.49
N LEU A 210 -5.49 9.79 -9.77
CA LEU A 210 -4.67 9.11 -8.78
C LEU A 210 -4.37 10.16 -7.73
N LYS A 211 -5.21 10.23 -6.69
CA LYS A 211 -4.86 10.97 -5.48
C LYS A 211 -3.45 10.51 -5.11
N PRO A 212 -2.47 11.42 -5.04
CA PRO A 212 -1.27 11.11 -4.28
C PRO A 212 -1.79 10.58 -2.96
N VAL A 213 -1.25 9.47 -2.48
CA VAL A 213 -1.34 9.18 -1.06
C VAL A 213 -0.40 10.14 -0.33
N LEU A 214 -0.56 11.45 -0.57
CA LEU A 214 -0.51 12.41 0.52
C LEU A 214 -1.51 11.85 1.52
N LEU A 215 -1.10 11.73 2.79
CA LEU A 215 -2.08 11.50 3.85
C LEU A 215 -3.21 12.48 3.59
N SER A 216 -4.41 11.97 3.30
CA SER A 216 -5.56 12.85 3.45
C SER A 216 -5.51 13.39 4.87
N SER A 217 -5.94 14.62 5.10
CA SER A 217 -5.95 15.17 6.47
C SER A 217 -6.65 14.20 7.43
N CYS A 218 -7.65 13.46 6.96
CA CYS A 218 -8.30 12.39 7.72
C CYS A 218 -7.38 11.20 8.06
N GLN A 219 -6.60 10.69 7.11
CA GLN A 219 -5.64 9.60 7.37
C GLN A 219 -4.53 10.04 8.34
N ALA A 220 -4.05 11.29 8.20
CA ALA A 220 -3.10 11.90 9.14
C ALA A 220 -3.66 11.95 10.55
N VAL A 221 -4.85 12.54 10.69
CA VAL A 221 -5.52 12.67 11.97
C VAL A 221 -5.80 11.30 12.57
N ALA A 222 -6.26 10.33 11.78
CA ALA A 222 -6.57 8.98 12.26
C ALA A 222 -5.35 8.26 12.83
N VAL A 223 -4.22 8.25 12.10
CA VAL A 223 -3.01 7.58 12.56
C VAL A 223 -2.36 8.30 13.74
N LEU A 224 -2.31 9.65 13.71
CA LEU A 224 -1.76 10.43 14.82
C LEU A 224 -2.62 10.31 16.07
N PHE A 225 -3.95 10.32 15.93
CA PHE A 225 -4.88 10.09 17.03
C PHE A 225 -4.70 8.69 17.61
N ASN A 226 -4.59 7.66 16.76
CA ASN A 226 -4.38 6.29 17.23
C ASN A 226 -3.04 6.13 17.99
N ILE A 227 -1.94 6.68 17.45
CA ILE A 227 -0.64 6.72 18.14
C ILE A 227 -0.75 7.49 19.46
N PHE A 228 -1.39 8.65 19.46
CA PHE A 228 -1.57 9.46 20.65
C PHE A 228 -2.32 8.66 21.72
N ILE A 229 -3.46 8.05 21.39
CA ILE A 229 -4.27 7.29 22.34
C ILE A 229 -3.53 6.06 22.87
N ILE A 230 -2.79 5.35 22.01
CA ILE A 230 -2.12 4.09 22.40
C ILE A 230 -0.82 4.34 23.18
N LEU A 231 0.01 5.30 22.77
CA LEU A 231 1.37 5.46 23.29
C LEU A 231 1.56 6.70 24.17
N ILE A 232 0.90 7.82 23.86
CA ILE A 232 1.24 9.13 24.45
C ILE A 232 0.24 9.54 25.53
N SER A 233 -1.05 9.21 25.36
CA SER A 233 -2.17 9.76 26.14
C SER A 233 -2.10 9.58 27.66
N PRO A 234 -1.48 8.54 28.25
CA PRO A 234 -1.48 8.38 29.71
C PRO A 234 -0.92 9.59 30.48
N LEU A 235 0.23 10.15 30.07
CA LEU A 235 0.86 11.25 30.81
C LEU A 235 0.08 12.57 30.68
N PRO A 236 -0.35 13.03 29.48
CA PRO A 236 -1.17 14.21 29.35
C PRO A 236 -2.53 14.10 30.06
N ILE A 237 -3.15 12.92 30.06
CA ILE A 237 -4.42 12.69 30.77
C ILE A 237 -4.24 12.90 32.28
N LEU A 238 -3.22 12.27 32.87
CA LEU A 238 -2.95 12.40 34.30
C LEU A 238 -2.61 13.86 34.68
N TYR A 239 -1.82 14.54 33.84
CA TYR A 239 -1.53 15.96 34.03
C TYR A 239 -2.79 16.83 33.94
N TYR A 240 -3.67 16.57 32.97
CA TYR A 240 -4.91 17.33 32.81
C TYR A 240 -5.89 17.12 33.97
N ILE A 241 -5.99 15.89 34.49
CA ILE A 241 -6.77 15.59 35.70
C ILE A 241 -6.22 16.36 36.90
N TYR A 242 -4.90 16.29 37.12
CA TYR A 242 -4.22 17.08 38.16
C TYR A 242 -4.50 18.58 37.99
N TYR A 243 -4.42 19.09 36.76
CA TYR A 243 -4.69 20.48 36.46
C TYR A 243 -6.12 20.89 36.81
N ILE A 244 -7.13 20.10 36.40
CA ILE A 244 -8.54 20.37 36.72
C ILE A 244 -8.76 20.38 38.23
N LEU A 245 -8.23 19.38 38.95
CA LEU A 245 -8.40 19.23 40.39
C LEU A 245 -7.78 20.39 41.18
N MET A 246 -6.61 20.87 40.76
CA MET A 246 -5.83 21.84 41.54
C MET A 246 -6.03 23.30 41.11
N TYR A 247 -6.37 23.56 39.84
CA TYR A 247 -6.32 24.90 39.26
C TYR A 247 -7.63 25.37 38.63
N THR A 248 -8.72 24.59 38.73
CA THR A 248 -10.01 24.99 38.14
C THR A 248 -11.17 24.80 39.11
N SER A 249 -12.28 25.51 38.89
CA SER A 249 -13.53 25.31 39.65
C SER A 249 -14.27 24.01 39.27
N TYR A 250 -13.77 23.24 38.30
CA TYR A 250 -14.39 22.01 37.78
C TYR A 250 -13.94 20.73 38.49
N TRP A 251 -13.26 20.82 39.64
CA TRP A 251 -12.81 19.65 40.42
C TRP A 251 -13.94 18.66 40.74
N TRP A 252 -15.17 19.14 40.96
CA TRP A 252 -16.33 18.31 41.28
C TRP A 252 -16.72 17.39 40.12
N VAL A 253 -16.45 17.79 38.86
CA VAL A 253 -16.66 16.93 37.68
C VAL A 253 -15.74 15.73 37.73
N MET A 254 -14.47 15.93 38.12
CA MET A 254 -13.52 14.83 38.29
C MET A 254 -13.95 13.93 39.45
N MET A 255 -14.46 14.49 40.56
CA MET A 255 -14.99 13.69 41.66
C MET A 255 -16.17 12.80 41.23
N LEU A 256 -17.12 13.33 40.46
CA LEU A 256 -18.23 12.54 39.92
C LEU A 256 -17.72 11.42 39.00
N TYR A 257 -16.75 11.72 38.14
CA TYR A 257 -16.11 10.71 37.30
C TYR A 257 -15.40 9.65 38.15
N PHE A 258 -14.68 10.01 39.22
CA PHE A 258 -14.03 9.04 40.10
C PHE A 258 -15.04 8.13 40.81
N LEU A 259 -16.18 8.66 41.26
CA LEU A 259 -17.25 7.85 41.83
C LEU A 259 -17.81 6.86 40.80
N TRP A 260 -18.04 7.31 39.56
CA TRP A 260 -18.40 6.44 38.44
C TRP A 260 -17.33 5.37 38.19
N TYR A 261 -16.06 5.76 38.14
CA TYR A 261 -14.93 4.86 37.92
C TYR A 261 -14.86 3.76 38.99
N LEU A 262 -15.07 4.11 40.26
CA LEU A 262 -15.08 3.15 41.38
C LEU A 262 -16.27 2.20 41.29
N TYR A 263 -17.46 2.72 40.98
CA TYR A 263 -18.66 1.91 40.75
C TYR A 263 -18.46 0.93 39.58
N ASP A 264 -17.86 1.41 38.50
CA ASP A 264 -17.70 0.69 37.23
C ASP A 264 -16.37 -0.09 37.14
N TYR A 265 -15.57 -0.14 38.22
CA TYR A 265 -14.18 -0.60 38.20
C TYR A 265 -13.99 -2.00 37.56
N GLU A 266 -14.92 -2.92 37.83
CA GLU A 266 -14.86 -4.32 37.36
C GLU A 266 -15.35 -4.52 35.92
N SER A 267 -15.86 -3.50 35.24
CA SER A 267 -16.41 -3.63 33.89
C SER A 267 -15.46 -4.27 32.87
N PRO A 268 -14.15 -3.94 32.79
CA PRO A 268 -13.21 -4.62 31.88
C PRO A 268 -13.09 -6.14 32.11
N ARG A 269 -13.47 -6.63 33.29
CA ARG A 269 -13.47 -8.06 33.65
C ARG A 269 -14.83 -8.73 33.51
N ARG A 270 -15.89 -7.92 33.34
CA ARG A 270 -17.29 -8.37 33.23
C ARG A 270 -17.92 -7.93 31.90
N GLY A 271 -17.10 -7.66 30.90
CA GLY A 271 -17.53 -7.23 29.57
C GLY A 271 -17.02 -5.84 29.21
N SER A 272 -17.86 -5.05 28.56
CA SER A 272 -17.46 -3.77 27.98
C SER A 272 -18.68 -2.87 27.77
N HIS A 273 -18.47 -1.57 27.58
CA HIS A 273 -19.52 -0.57 27.33
C HIS A 273 -19.68 -0.29 25.84
N LEU A 274 -19.74 -1.37 25.06
CA LEU A 274 -19.65 -1.32 23.61
C LEU A 274 -20.62 -0.30 23.00
N PHE A 275 -20.04 0.69 22.31
CA PHE A 275 -20.75 1.79 21.70
C PHE A 275 -20.55 1.75 20.18
N MET A 276 -21.53 1.18 19.47
CA MET A 276 -21.43 0.90 18.03
C MET A 276 -21.22 2.15 17.18
N CYS A 277 -21.72 3.32 17.60
CA CYS A 277 -21.48 4.57 16.89
C CYS A 277 -19.97 4.92 16.86
N LEU A 278 -19.26 4.69 17.97
CA LEU A 278 -17.82 4.88 18.01
C LEU A 278 -17.12 3.86 17.10
N ARG A 279 -17.44 2.56 17.19
CA ARG A 279 -16.86 1.52 16.32
C ARG A 279 -17.06 1.80 14.82
N ARG A 280 -18.18 2.43 14.45
CA ARG A 280 -18.53 2.80 13.06
C ARG A 280 -18.03 4.19 12.64
N CYS A 281 -17.31 4.90 13.52
CA CYS A 281 -16.79 6.22 13.24
C CYS A 281 -15.93 6.24 11.97
N SER A 282 -16.12 7.27 11.13
CA SER A 282 -15.40 7.44 9.87
C SER A 282 -13.88 7.59 10.05
N LEU A 283 -13.43 8.01 11.23
CA LEU A 283 -12.01 8.08 11.58
C LEU A 283 -11.32 6.73 11.43
N PHE A 284 -11.99 5.63 11.80
CA PHE A 284 -11.42 4.29 11.67
C PHE A 284 -11.38 3.79 10.23
N LYS A 285 -12.28 4.25 9.36
CA LYS A 285 -12.16 4.02 7.91
C LYS A 285 -10.92 4.72 7.36
N CYS A 286 -10.65 5.95 7.79
CA CYS A 286 -9.40 6.63 7.44
C CYS A 286 -8.15 5.90 7.99
N LEU A 287 -8.23 5.28 9.18
CA LEU A 287 -7.15 4.45 9.70
C LEU A 287 -6.95 3.17 8.86
N ALA A 288 -8.04 2.51 8.46
CA ALA A 288 -8.00 1.35 7.57
C ALA A 288 -7.38 1.71 6.21
N ASP A 289 -7.74 2.86 5.63
CA ASP A 289 -7.18 3.36 4.37
C ASP A 289 -5.72 3.83 4.49
N TYR A 290 -5.26 4.18 5.70
CA TYR A 290 -3.86 4.51 5.94
C TYR A 290 -2.96 3.29 5.69
N PHE A 291 -3.35 2.15 6.28
CA PHE A 291 -2.66 0.86 6.24
C PHE A 291 -3.16 -0.11 5.16
N PRO A 292 -3.97 0.31 4.18
CA PRO A 292 -4.91 -0.59 3.51
C PRO A 292 -5.26 -1.90 4.26
N VAL A 293 -6.09 -1.84 5.30
CA VAL A 293 -6.48 -3.02 6.09
C VAL A 293 -7.64 -3.78 5.46
N TYR A 294 -7.52 -5.11 5.38
CA TYR A 294 -8.55 -6.00 4.85
C TYR A 294 -8.83 -7.16 5.82
N LEU A 295 -10.10 -7.58 5.85
CA LEU A 295 -10.56 -8.77 6.56
C LEU A 295 -10.97 -9.84 5.55
N LYS A 296 -10.34 -11.01 5.62
CA LYS A 296 -10.66 -12.17 4.79
C LYS A 296 -11.36 -13.23 5.63
N LYS A 297 -12.66 -13.41 5.38
CA LYS A 297 -13.46 -14.53 5.90
C LYS A 297 -13.17 -15.80 5.11
N THR A 298 -12.90 -16.90 5.80
CA THR A 298 -12.69 -18.24 5.18
C THR A 298 -13.84 -19.22 5.44
N ALA A 299 -14.55 -19.07 6.56
CA ALA A 299 -15.69 -19.90 6.94
C ALA A 299 -16.75 -19.07 7.67
N PRO A 300 -18.03 -19.48 7.70
CA PRO A 300 -19.04 -18.85 8.54
C PRO A 300 -18.80 -19.14 10.02
N LEU A 301 -19.19 -18.20 10.88
CA LEU A 301 -19.30 -18.39 12.33
C LEU A 301 -20.79 -18.30 12.68
N SER A 302 -21.29 -19.29 13.42
CA SER A 302 -22.68 -19.36 13.87
C SER A 302 -22.90 -18.42 15.06
N PRO A 303 -23.91 -17.54 15.05
CA PRO A 303 -24.21 -16.67 16.19
C PRO A 303 -24.72 -17.43 17.43
N ARG A 304 -24.92 -18.75 17.33
CA ARG A 304 -25.33 -19.60 18.46
C ARG A 304 -24.15 -20.07 19.32
N LYS A 305 -22.91 -19.86 18.87
CA LYS A 305 -21.69 -20.29 19.57
C LYS A 305 -20.86 -19.08 20.00
N ASN A 306 -20.02 -19.28 21.01
CA ASN A 306 -18.98 -18.33 21.38
C ASN A 306 -17.65 -18.76 20.80
N TYR A 307 -16.80 -17.78 20.50
CA TYR A 307 -15.54 -17.98 19.80
C TYR A 307 -14.38 -17.36 20.55
N LEU A 308 -13.24 -18.06 20.57
CA LEU A 308 -11.96 -17.46 20.92
C LEU A 308 -11.13 -17.38 19.64
N ILE A 309 -11.02 -16.17 19.09
CA ILE A 309 -10.21 -15.87 17.91
C ILE A 309 -8.79 -15.58 18.38
N ALA A 310 -7.87 -16.49 18.07
CA ALA A 310 -6.46 -16.34 18.36
C ALA A 310 -5.78 -15.67 17.16
N ASN A 311 -5.46 -14.38 17.29
CA ASN A 311 -4.87 -13.57 16.24
C ASN A 311 -3.34 -13.53 16.33
N HIS A 312 -2.68 -13.67 15.19
CA HIS A 312 -1.23 -13.69 15.04
C HIS A 312 -0.79 -12.85 13.83
N PRO A 313 0.42 -12.27 13.80
CA PRO A 313 1.21 -11.90 14.97
C PRO A 313 0.58 -10.69 15.69
N HIS A 314 1.06 -10.38 16.90
CA HIS A 314 0.71 -9.18 17.65
C HIS A 314 1.23 -7.90 16.96
N GLY A 315 2.42 -7.94 16.35
CA GLY A 315 3.10 -6.74 15.87
C GLY A 315 3.47 -5.77 17.00
N ILE A 316 3.90 -4.56 16.65
CA ILE A 316 4.27 -3.55 17.65
C ILE A 316 3.04 -2.87 18.26
N THR A 317 2.06 -2.52 17.42
CA THR A 317 0.83 -1.80 17.84
C THR A 317 -0.46 -2.59 17.58
N ALA A 318 -0.37 -3.78 16.98
CA ALA A 318 -1.52 -4.62 16.61
C ALA A 318 -2.55 -3.86 15.75
N ALA A 319 -2.08 -3.17 14.71
CA ALA A 319 -2.90 -2.28 13.89
C ALA A 319 -4.02 -3.05 13.16
N GLY A 320 -3.72 -4.22 12.61
CA GLY A 320 -4.72 -5.09 11.99
C GLY A 320 -5.76 -5.58 12.99
N LEU A 321 -5.34 -5.97 14.19
CA LEU A 321 -6.25 -6.39 15.26
C LEU A 321 -7.17 -5.24 15.68
N PHE A 322 -6.60 -4.05 15.88
CA PHE A 322 -7.35 -2.85 16.26
C PHE A 322 -8.42 -2.53 15.21
N VAL A 323 -8.02 -2.40 13.95
CA VAL A 323 -8.92 -2.00 12.87
C VAL A 323 -9.98 -3.08 12.61
N ASN A 324 -9.61 -4.37 12.57
CA ASN A 324 -10.55 -5.43 12.22
C ASN A 324 -11.49 -5.86 13.34
N PHE A 325 -11.08 -5.76 14.61
CA PHE A 325 -11.84 -6.35 15.72
C PHE A 325 -12.29 -5.35 16.79
N LEU A 326 -11.66 -4.19 16.96
CA LEU A 326 -12.19 -3.12 17.83
C LEU A 326 -13.11 -2.15 17.08
N THR A 327 -13.10 -2.14 15.75
CA THR A 327 -13.87 -1.18 14.94
C THR A 327 -14.67 -1.89 13.86
N GLU A 328 -15.58 -1.17 13.21
CA GLU A 328 -16.32 -1.63 12.03
C GLU A 328 -15.70 -1.15 10.71
N ALA A 329 -14.45 -0.67 10.72
CA ALA A 329 -13.83 -0.05 9.54
C ALA A 329 -13.72 -0.99 8.34
N THR A 330 -13.57 -2.29 8.58
CA THR A 330 -13.47 -3.34 7.56
C THR A 330 -14.73 -4.19 7.44
N GLY A 331 -15.83 -3.81 8.13
CA GLY A 331 -17.12 -4.49 8.03
C GLY A 331 -17.17 -5.87 8.70
N PHE A 332 -16.56 -6.03 9.89
CA PHE A 332 -16.58 -7.32 10.61
C PHE A 332 -18.02 -7.82 10.84
N SER A 333 -18.94 -6.96 11.30
CA SER A 333 -20.34 -7.34 11.54
C SER A 333 -21.07 -7.79 10.27
N ASP A 334 -20.66 -7.26 9.10
CA ASP A 334 -21.23 -7.66 7.81
C ASP A 334 -20.67 -9.03 7.37
N ALA A 335 -19.38 -9.28 7.62
CA ALA A 335 -18.74 -10.56 7.36
C ALA A 335 -19.25 -11.67 8.28
N TYR A 336 -19.54 -11.36 9.55
CA TYR A 336 -19.99 -12.29 10.57
C TYR A 336 -21.27 -11.78 11.28
N PRO A 337 -22.44 -11.85 10.62
CA PRO A 337 -23.68 -11.36 11.19
C PRO A 337 -24.02 -12.04 12.51
N GLY A 338 -24.35 -11.24 13.53
CA GLY A 338 -24.68 -11.72 14.87
C GLY A 338 -23.47 -12.10 15.73
N ILE A 339 -22.24 -11.85 15.28
CA ILE A 339 -21.03 -12.01 16.09
C ILE A 339 -20.53 -10.65 16.55
N THR A 340 -20.39 -10.47 17.87
CA THR A 340 -19.79 -9.29 18.48
C THR A 340 -18.38 -9.60 18.98
N THR A 341 -17.40 -8.81 18.57
CA THR A 341 -16.01 -8.98 18.97
C THR A 341 -15.69 -8.23 20.26
N TYR A 342 -14.89 -8.89 21.11
CA TYR A 342 -14.35 -8.35 22.36
C TYR A 342 -12.85 -8.58 22.41
N PRO A 343 -12.03 -7.67 21.85
CA PRO A 343 -10.58 -7.82 21.88
C PRO A 343 -10.02 -7.66 23.29
N GLY A 344 -9.19 -8.61 23.72
CA GLY A 344 -8.51 -8.57 25.00
C GLY A 344 -7.25 -7.70 24.96
N THR A 345 -7.08 -6.85 25.96
CA THR A 345 -5.87 -6.02 26.12
C THR A 345 -5.42 -5.98 27.58
N LEU A 346 -4.23 -5.42 27.81
CA LEU A 346 -3.60 -5.35 29.14
C LEU A 346 -4.42 -4.50 30.12
N ASP A 347 -4.49 -4.93 31.38
CA ASP A 347 -5.23 -4.24 32.46
C ASP A 347 -4.82 -2.78 32.63
N ILE A 348 -3.55 -2.43 32.36
CA ILE A 348 -3.05 -1.04 32.43
C ILE A 348 -3.82 -0.08 31.51
N ASN A 349 -4.37 -0.56 30.39
CA ASN A 349 -5.18 0.26 29.49
C ASN A 349 -6.51 0.68 30.12
N PHE A 350 -6.95 -0.01 31.16
CA PHE A 350 -8.18 0.29 31.92
C PHE A 350 -7.91 1.02 33.23
N LEU A 351 -6.65 1.27 33.61
CA LEU A 351 -6.32 2.04 34.82
C LEU A 351 -6.32 3.55 34.60
N ILE A 352 -6.07 3.99 33.37
CA ILE A 352 -5.98 5.41 33.02
C ILE A 352 -7.38 5.95 32.69
N PRO A 353 -7.87 6.97 33.41
CA PRO A 353 -9.14 7.62 33.12
C PRO A 353 -9.28 8.09 31.67
N PHE A 354 -10.50 8.16 31.14
CA PHE A 354 -10.87 8.50 29.75
C PHE A 354 -10.38 7.51 28.69
N ARG A 355 -9.12 7.05 28.78
CA ARG A 355 -8.57 5.97 27.96
C ARG A 355 -9.30 4.67 28.24
N ARG A 356 -9.61 4.39 29.51
CA ARG A 356 -10.47 3.29 29.94
C ARG A 356 -11.81 3.30 29.21
N GLU A 357 -12.52 4.43 29.26
CA GLU A 357 -13.85 4.56 28.63
C GLU A 357 -13.75 4.42 27.13
N TYR A 358 -12.73 5.00 26.50
CA TYR A 358 -12.48 4.82 25.07
C TYR A 358 -12.30 3.34 24.70
N MET A 359 -11.50 2.59 25.46
CA MET A 359 -11.29 1.16 25.22
C MET A 359 -12.56 0.34 25.46
N LEU A 360 -13.31 0.63 26.52
CA LEU A 360 -14.59 -0.04 26.82
C LEU A 360 -15.67 0.28 25.77
N MET A 361 -15.73 1.52 25.28
CA MET A 361 -16.67 1.90 24.23
C MET A 361 -16.35 1.23 22.89
N LEU A 362 -15.09 0.89 22.63
CA LEU A 362 -14.72 0.07 21.47
C LEU A 362 -15.00 -1.43 21.65
N GLY A 363 -15.39 -1.87 22.85
CA GLY A 363 -15.63 -3.27 23.16
C GLY A 363 -14.41 -4.03 23.68
N ALA A 364 -13.31 -3.34 24.00
CA ALA A 364 -12.14 -3.98 24.58
C ALA A 364 -12.45 -4.53 25.98
N ILE A 365 -11.80 -5.63 26.32
CA ILE A 365 -11.87 -6.26 27.64
C ILE A 365 -10.47 -6.53 28.19
N SER A 366 -10.35 -6.83 29.48
CA SER A 366 -9.13 -7.39 30.05
C SER A 366 -8.79 -8.71 29.36
N CYS A 367 -7.52 -8.92 28.99
CA CYS A 367 -7.04 -10.22 28.50
C CYS A 367 -6.85 -11.26 29.63
N GLY A 368 -7.20 -10.93 30.87
CA GLY A 368 -7.13 -11.83 32.03
C GLY A 368 -8.10 -12.99 31.93
N ARG A 369 -7.72 -14.12 32.56
CA ARG A 369 -8.48 -15.39 32.53
C ARG A 369 -9.95 -15.22 32.87
N GLU A 370 -10.25 -14.47 33.93
CA GLU A 370 -11.62 -14.27 34.41
C GLU A 370 -12.48 -13.50 33.42
N SER A 371 -11.93 -12.47 32.75
CA SER A 371 -12.66 -11.68 31.76
C SER A 371 -12.98 -12.49 30.51
N VAL A 372 -11.98 -13.22 30.00
CA VAL A 372 -12.14 -14.11 28.85
C VAL A 372 -13.16 -15.20 29.16
N LYS A 373 -13.06 -15.85 30.33
CA LYS A 373 -14.02 -16.86 30.78
C LYS A 373 -15.42 -16.28 30.90
N TYR A 374 -15.57 -15.10 31.49
CA TYR A 374 -16.86 -14.41 31.66
C TYR A 374 -17.56 -14.20 30.30
N MET A 375 -16.84 -13.69 29.30
CA MET A 375 -17.41 -13.44 27.98
C MET A 375 -17.73 -14.72 27.22
N LEU A 376 -16.86 -15.73 27.29
CA LEU A 376 -17.08 -17.02 26.60
C LEU A 376 -18.15 -17.89 27.25
N SER A 377 -18.50 -17.65 28.51
CA SER A 377 -19.53 -18.40 29.25
C SER A 377 -20.95 -17.83 29.08
N LYS A 378 -21.14 -16.79 28.27
CA LYS A 378 -22.45 -16.17 28.05
C LYS A 378 -23.38 -17.11 27.25
N PRO A 379 -24.59 -17.42 27.74
CA PRO A 379 -25.46 -18.45 27.14
C PRO A 379 -26.09 -18.04 25.81
N ALA A 380 -26.13 -16.75 25.48
CA ALA A 380 -26.77 -16.24 24.27
C ALA A 380 -26.03 -16.61 22.97
N GLY A 381 -24.76 -17.03 23.05
CA GLY A 381 -23.90 -17.17 21.88
C GLY A 381 -23.54 -15.82 21.25
N GLY A 382 -22.75 -15.85 20.17
CA GLY A 382 -22.47 -14.67 19.37
C GLY A 382 -21.37 -13.77 19.93
N HIS A 383 -20.65 -14.21 20.96
CA HIS A 383 -19.51 -13.47 21.50
C HIS A 383 -18.20 -14.05 20.96
N ALA A 384 -17.34 -13.20 20.38
CA ALA A 384 -16.01 -13.56 19.92
C ALA A 384 -14.94 -12.80 20.71
N VAL A 385 -14.26 -13.47 21.64
CA VAL A 385 -13.09 -12.89 22.31
C VAL A 385 -11.88 -13.00 21.38
N VAL A 386 -11.20 -11.88 21.14
CA VAL A 386 -10.03 -11.84 20.24
C VAL A 386 -8.76 -11.61 21.05
N LEU A 387 -7.78 -12.51 20.95
CA LEU A 387 -6.53 -12.42 21.68
C LEU A 387 -5.33 -12.46 20.73
N ALA A 388 -4.41 -11.51 20.91
CA ALA A 388 -3.06 -11.62 20.36
C ALA A 388 -2.23 -12.56 21.26
N VAL A 389 -2.18 -13.84 20.89
CA VAL A 389 -1.76 -14.93 21.80
C VAL A 389 -0.30 -14.82 22.23
N GLY A 390 0.59 -14.39 21.34
CA GLY A 390 2.00 -14.20 21.66
C GLY A 390 2.27 -13.01 22.58
N GLY A 391 1.32 -12.07 22.67
CA GLY A 391 1.34 -10.94 23.60
C GLY A 391 2.60 -10.08 23.51
N ALA A 392 3.01 -9.52 24.65
CA ALA A 392 4.19 -8.67 24.76
C ALA A 392 5.50 -9.36 24.32
N GLU A 393 5.61 -10.68 24.45
CA GLU A 393 6.81 -11.39 23.98
C GLU A 393 6.95 -11.35 22.46
N GLU A 394 5.84 -11.52 21.76
CA GLU A 394 5.80 -11.55 20.30
C GLU A 394 6.05 -10.17 19.68
N ALA A 395 5.69 -9.09 20.38
CA ALA A 395 6.02 -7.73 19.95
C ALA A 395 7.55 -7.50 19.85
N LEU A 396 8.37 -8.20 20.65
CA LEU A 396 9.84 -8.15 20.56
C LEU A 396 10.41 -8.94 19.37
N GLU A 397 9.60 -9.79 18.74
CA GLU A 397 9.94 -10.53 17.51
C GLU A 397 9.39 -9.84 16.24
N ALA A 398 8.70 -8.70 16.37
CA ALA A 398 8.09 -7.97 15.26
C ALA A 398 9.16 -7.24 14.42
N HIS A 399 9.76 -7.98 13.48
CA HIS A 399 10.72 -7.48 12.51
C HIS A 399 10.14 -7.59 11.09
N PRO A 400 10.31 -6.57 10.23
CA PRO A 400 9.81 -6.61 8.85
C PRO A 400 10.29 -7.83 8.06
N GLY A 401 9.38 -8.43 7.30
CA GLY A 401 9.63 -9.62 6.49
C GLY A 401 9.79 -10.93 7.28
N VAL A 402 9.71 -10.91 8.61
CA VAL A 402 9.85 -12.11 9.45
C VAL A 402 8.48 -12.64 9.85
N SER A 403 8.21 -13.90 9.52
CA SER A 403 6.98 -14.61 9.93
C SER A 403 7.26 -15.47 11.15
N ARG A 404 7.37 -14.85 12.33
CA ARG A 404 7.67 -15.53 13.60
C ARG A 404 6.64 -15.19 14.66
N ILE A 405 6.17 -16.22 15.38
CA ILE A 405 5.14 -16.08 16.41
C ILE A 405 5.51 -16.85 17.68
N ILE A 406 5.03 -16.39 18.84
CA ILE A 406 5.20 -17.04 20.13
C ILE A 406 3.93 -17.84 20.43
N LEU A 407 3.99 -19.17 20.27
CA LEU A 407 2.80 -20.02 20.40
C LEU A 407 3.08 -21.37 21.05
N LYS A 408 4.31 -21.91 20.96
CA LYS A 408 4.64 -23.27 21.41
C LYS A 408 4.33 -23.50 22.89
N SER A 409 4.63 -22.51 23.73
CA SER A 409 4.37 -22.54 25.18
C SER A 409 3.01 -21.94 25.58
N ARG A 410 2.28 -21.32 24.65
CA ARG A 410 1.06 -20.55 24.93
C ARG A 410 -0.17 -21.44 24.86
N LYS A 411 -0.43 -22.20 25.93
CA LYS A 411 -1.58 -23.15 26.00
C LYS A 411 -2.79 -22.63 26.79
N GLY A 412 -2.68 -21.47 27.44
CA GLY A 412 -3.73 -20.92 28.31
C GLY A 412 -5.04 -20.60 27.57
N PHE A 413 -4.98 -20.12 26.33
CA PHE A 413 -6.17 -19.82 25.53
C PHE A 413 -6.92 -21.11 25.13
N VAL A 414 -6.19 -22.19 24.84
CA VAL A 414 -6.75 -23.52 24.56
C VAL A 414 -7.46 -24.07 25.79
N ARG A 415 -6.82 -23.97 26.96
CA ARG A 415 -7.43 -24.35 28.23
C ARG A 415 -8.72 -23.58 28.49
N LEU A 416 -8.75 -22.27 28.21
CA LEU A 416 -9.96 -21.45 28.36
C LEU A 416 -11.07 -21.86 27.40
N ALA A 417 -10.75 -22.17 26.15
CA ALA A 417 -11.71 -22.66 25.18
C ALA A 417 -12.35 -23.98 25.63
N LEU A 418 -11.56 -24.93 26.15
CA LEU A 418 -12.04 -26.19 26.73
C LEU A 418 -12.98 -25.95 27.90
N ILE A 419 -12.58 -25.12 28.87
CA ILE A 419 -13.40 -24.81 30.06
C ILE A 419 -14.75 -24.20 29.68
N CYS A 420 -14.78 -23.36 28.65
CA CYS A 420 -15.99 -22.65 28.24
C CYS A 420 -16.81 -23.39 27.17
N GLY A 421 -16.25 -24.40 26.50
CA GLY A 421 -16.83 -25.00 25.29
C GLY A 421 -16.91 -24.02 24.12
N ALA A 422 -16.00 -23.06 24.05
CA ALA A 422 -15.96 -22.05 22.99
C ALA A 422 -15.11 -22.54 21.81
N SER A 423 -15.59 -22.37 20.58
CA SER A 423 -14.83 -22.79 19.40
C SER A 423 -13.58 -21.93 19.22
N LEU A 424 -12.43 -22.56 18.97
CA LEU A 424 -11.17 -21.88 18.68
C LEU A 424 -11.13 -21.46 17.21
N VAL A 425 -10.66 -20.26 16.92
CA VAL A 425 -10.53 -19.78 15.53
C VAL A 425 -9.11 -19.24 15.32
N PRO A 426 -8.30 -19.85 14.44
CA PRO A 426 -7.00 -19.28 14.08
C PRO A 426 -7.21 -18.05 13.20
N SER A 427 -6.46 -16.97 13.48
CA SER A 427 -6.44 -15.75 12.67
C SER A 427 -4.99 -15.32 12.42
N TYR A 428 -4.66 -14.97 11.18
CA TYR A 428 -3.33 -14.49 10.81
C TYR A 428 -3.38 -13.17 10.02
N SER A 429 -2.58 -12.18 10.43
CA SER A 429 -2.50 -10.83 9.86
C SER A 429 -1.21 -10.65 9.07
N PHE A 430 -1.29 -10.84 7.75
CA PHE A 430 -0.16 -10.59 6.84
C PHE A 430 0.14 -9.09 6.75
N GLY A 431 1.42 -8.72 6.76
CA GLY A 431 1.87 -7.32 6.71
C GLY A 431 1.91 -6.59 8.07
N GLU A 432 1.39 -7.21 9.13
CA GLU A 432 1.33 -6.61 10.48
C GLU A 432 2.72 -6.23 11.04
N VAL A 433 3.75 -7.03 10.77
CA VAL A 433 5.13 -6.77 11.24
C VAL A 433 5.89 -5.75 10.37
N ASP A 434 5.35 -5.35 9.22
CA ASP A 434 6.03 -4.46 8.27
C ASP A 434 5.70 -2.98 8.48
N VAL A 435 4.77 -2.66 9.40
CA VAL A 435 4.32 -1.29 9.65
C VAL A 435 5.31 -0.45 10.46
N PHE A 436 6.28 -1.09 11.10
CA PHE A 436 7.38 -0.43 11.80
C PHE A 436 8.68 -1.21 11.59
N ASN A 437 9.81 -0.50 11.62
CA ASN A 437 11.10 -1.13 11.80
C ASN A 437 11.40 -1.23 13.29
N GLN A 438 12.04 -2.31 13.72
CA GLN A 438 12.54 -2.49 15.08
C GLN A 438 14.07 -2.51 15.06
N ILE A 439 14.71 -1.96 16.10
CA ILE A 439 16.15 -2.10 16.27
C ILE A 439 16.47 -3.56 16.57
N ASN A 440 17.51 -4.10 15.92
CA ASN A 440 17.95 -5.48 16.11
C ASN A 440 18.15 -5.78 17.61
N ASN A 441 17.42 -6.78 18.10
CA ASN A 441 17.38 -7.20 19.50
C ASN A 441 17.43 -8.73 19.59
N GLU A 442 18.42 -9.33 18.92
CA GLU A 442 18.62 -10.78 18.89
C GLU A 442 18.66 -11.39 20.30
N LYS A 443 18.13 -12.60 20.44
CA LYS A 443 18.15 -13.34 21.71
C LYS A 443 19.58 -13.51 22.20
N GLY A 444 19.82 -13.13 23.45
CA GLY A 444 21.15 -13.15 24.07
C GLY A 444 21.91 -11.81 24.01
N SER A 445 21.48 -10.84 23.19
CA SER A 445 22.05 -9.48 23.20
C SER A 445 21.76 -8.75 24.52
N LEU A 446 22.57 -7.73 24.86
CA LEU A 446 22.35 -6.90 26.06
C LEU A 446 20.97 -6.24 26.02
N LEU A 447 20.61 -5.65 24.88
CA LEU A 447 19.30 -5.02 24.69
C LEU A 447 18.16 -6.01 24.97
N ARG A 448 18.24 -7.21 24.39
CA ARG A 448 17.20 -8.23 24.58
C ARG A 448 17.11 -8.72 26.02
N ARG A 449 18.25 -8.89 26.72
CA ARG A 449 18.26 -9.24 28.16
C ARG A 449 17.56 -8.17 29.00
N VAL A 450 17.80 -6.88 28.72
CA VAL A 450 17.13 -5.77 29.42
C VAL A 450 15.63 -5.76 29.11
N GLN A 451 15.23 -5.91 27.84
CA GLN A 451 13.82 -5.97 27.44
C GLN A 451 13.10 -7.17 28.08
N ASP A 452 13.73 -8.34 28.12
CA ASP A 452 13.17 -9.55 28.74
C ASP A 452 13.06 -9.41 30.27
N TRP A 453 14.06 -8.79 30.91
CA TRP A 453 13.99 -8.48 32.34
C TRP A 453 12.84 -7.50 32.64
N PHE A 454 12.74 -6.42 31.86
CA PHE A 454 11.67 -5.44 32.02
C PHE A 454 10.29 -6.09 31.81
N ARG A 455 10.10 -6.88 30.76
CA ARG A 455 8.87 -7.64 30.47
C ARG A 455 8.49 -8.67 31.56
N LYS A 456 9.44 -9.15 32.36
CA LYS A 456 9.13 -10.06 33.48
C LYS A 456 8.58 -9.30 34.69
N ILE A 457 8.99 -8.04 34.87
CA ILE A 457 8.55 -7.19 35.99
C ILE A 457 7.29 -6.41 35.59
N ALA A 458 7.27 -5.88 34.36
CA ALA A 458 6.17 -5.15 33.78
C ALA A 458 5.36 -6.07 32.85
N THR A 459 4.04 -5.93 32.82
CA THR A 459 3.16 -6.77 31.97
C THR A 459 3.20 -6.44 30.48
N PHE A 460 4.07 -5.51 30.05
CA PHE A 460 4.21 -5.05 28.66
C PHE A 460 5.68 -5.06 28.20
N SER A 461 5.86 -5.09 26.89
CA SER A 461 7.18 -5.03 26.24
C SER A 461 7.54 -3.64 25.76
N THR A 462 8.84 -3.36 25.67
CA THR A 462 9.40 -2.10 25.19
C THR A 462 10.27 -2.32 23.93
N PRO A 463 9.67 -2.72 22.79
CA PRO A 463 10.42 -2.73 21.53
C PRO A 463 10.93 -1.31 21.24
N ILE A 464 12.17 -1.20 20.75
CA ILE A 464 12.68 0.08 20.26
C ILE A 464 12.45 0.10 18.76
N PHE A 465 11.53 0.94 18.31
CA PHE A 465 11.04 0.93 16.94
C PHE A 465 10.98 2.33 16.34
N TYR A 466 10.91 2.37 15.00
CA TYR A 466 10.74 3.59 14.24
C TYR A 466 9.95 3.32 12.95
N GLY A 467 9.28 4.36 12.47
CA GLY A 467 8.57 4.37 11.21
C GLY A 467 9.05 5.48 10.29
N SER A 468 8.15 5.94 9.42
CA SER A 468 8.30 7.21 8.72
C SER A 468 8.37 8.35 9.74
N TYR A 469 9.23 9.35 9.52
CA TYR A 469 9.33 10.51 10.42
C TYR A 469 9.41 10.13 11.92
N ILE A 470 10.23 9.12 12.23
CA ILE A 470 10.49 8.55 13.58
C ILE A 470 9.35 7.68 14.10
N PHE A 471 8.16 8.21 14.39
CA PHE A 471 7.09 7.44 15.08
C PHE A 471 5.87 7.13 14.19
N LEU A 472 5.81 7.66 12.97
CA LEU A 472 4.66 7.44 12.09
C LEU A 472 4.83 6.08 11.37
N PRO A 473 3.90 5.12 11.51
CA PRO A 473 4.06 3.80 10.89
C PRO A 473 4.17 3.87 9.38
N TYR A 474 4.84 2.91 8.76
CA TYR A 474 4.86 2.75 7.31
C TYR A 474 3.47 2.37 6.80
N ARG A 475 3.12 2.91 5.62
CA ARG A 475 1.90 2.58 4.91
C ARG A 475 2.06 1.24 4.19
N ARG A 476 1.79 0.15 4.89
CA ARG A 476 1.86 -1.22 4.37
C ARG A 476 0.49 -1.87 4.49
N PRO A 477 0.00 -2.56 3.44
CA PRO A 477 -1.21 -3.36 3.49
C PRO A 477 -1.19 -4.35 4.66
N ILE A 478 -2.30 -4.45 5.39
CA ILE A 478 -2.51 -5.49 6.40
C ILE A 478 -3.71 -6.34 6.00
N CYS A 479 -3.52 -7.65 5.84
CA CYS A 479 -4.60 -8.58 5.50
C CYS A 479 -4.78 -9.60 6.62
N THR A 480 -5.87 -9.48 7.39
CA THR A 480 -6.22 -10.45 8.44
C THR A 480 -7.13 -11.52 7.88
N VAL A 481 -6.64 -12.76 7.86
CA VAL A 481 -7.41 -13.94 7.45
C VAL A 481 -7.94 -14.64 8.69
N VAL A 482 -9.26 -14.77 8.79
CA VAL A 482 -9.95 -15.48 9.87
C VAL A 482 -10.27 -16.89 9.39
N GLY A 483 -9.64 -17.89 10.02
CA GLY A 483 -9.73 -19.30 9.69
C GLY A 483 -11.08 -19.95 10.04
N ARG A 484 -11.17 -21.26 9.79
CA ARG A 484 -12.33 -22.06 10.15
C ARG A 484 -12.39 -22.30 11.67
N PRO A 485 -13.60 -22.38 12.27
CA PRO A 485 -13.72 -22.72 13.68
C PRO A 485 -13.35 -24.18 13.93
N ILE A 486 -12.61 -24.41 15.01
CA ILE A 486 -12.34 -25.70 15.61
C ILE A 486 -13.35 -25.84 16.75
N ASP A 487 -14.29 -26.77 16.60
CA ASP A 487 -15.28 -27.01 17.65
C ASP A 487 -14.64 -27.69 18.86
N VAL A 488 -15.01 -27.21 20.04
CA VAL A 488 -14.44 -27.63 21.32
C VAL A 488 -15.57 -28.09 22.22
N GLU A 489 -15.47 -29.32 22.71
CA GLU A 489 -16.39 -29.85 23.71
C GLU A 489 -16.01 -29.31 25.09
N LYS A 490 -17.01 -28.86 25.86
CA LYS A 490 -16.79 -28.25 27.17
C LYS A 490 -16.22 -29.29 28.14
N CYS A 491 -15.11 -28.97 28.79
CA CYS A 491 -14.49 -29.78 29.83
C CYS A 491 -14.06 -28.86 30.99
N GLU A 492 -14.67 -29.00 32.16
CA GLU A 492 -14.45 -28.07 33.29
C GLU A 492 -13.05 -28.17 33.89
N ASP A 493 -12.47 -29.37 33.91
CA ASP A 493 -11.10 -29.63 34.35
C ASP A 493 -10.32 -30.41 33.28
N PRO A 494 -9.84 -29.73 32.21
CA PRO A 494 -9.17 -30.39 31.11
C PRO A 494 -7.78 -30.87 31.53
N THR A 495 -7.45 -32.12 31.18
CA THR A 495 -6.12 -32.69 31.40
C THR A 495 -5.08 -32.01 30.49
N GLN A 496 -3.80 -32.09 30.87
CA GLN A 496 -2.73 -31.53 30.04
C GLN A 496 -2.68 -32.17 28.65
N GLU A 497 -2.99 -33.46 28.55
CA GLU A 497 -3.06 -34.20 27.28
C GLU A 497 -4.17 -33.67 26.36
N GLN A 498 -5.36 -33.37 26.91
CA GLN A 498 -6.45 -32.77 26.14
C GLN A 498 -6.08 -31.37 25.63
N ILE A 499 -5.43 -30.57 26.48
CA ILE A 499 -4.92 -29.24 26.12
C ILE A 499 -3.88 -29.35 24.99
N ASP A 500 -2.95 -30.29 25.11
CA ASP A 500 -1.86 -30.47 24.15
C ASP A 500 -2.37 -30.95 22.80
N ARG A 501 -3.30 -31.92 22.80
CA ARG A 501 -3.96 -32.40 21.59
C ARG A 501 -4.72 -31.30 20.86
N LEU A 502 -5.51 -30.50 21.59
CA LEU A 502 -6.26 -29.40 20.97
C LEU A 502 -5.33 -28.27 20.49
N HIS A 503 -4.24 -28.00 21.22
CA HIS A 503 -3.22 -27.04 20.80
C HIS A 503 -2.50 -27.49 19.52
N GLU A 504 -2.18 -28.78 19.38
CA GLU A 504 -1.61 -29.34 18.16
C GLU A 504 -2.56 -29.20 16.96
N ILE A 505 -3.85 -29.50 17.15
CA ILE A 505 -4.88 -29.28 16.12
C ILE A 505 -4.91 -27.80 15.73
N TYR A 506 -4.93 -26.89 16.71
CA TYR A 506 -4.91 -25.45 16.46
C TYR A 506 -3.68 -25.01 15.66
N VAL A 507 -2.48 -25.50 16.02
CA VAL A 507 -1.22 -25.19 15.32
C VAL A 507 -1.28 -25.66 13.87
N ASN A 508 -1.77 -26.89 13.62
CA ASN A 508 -1.91 -27.43 12.27
C ASN A 508 -2.89 -26.61 11.41
N GLU A 509 -4.01 -26.16 11.98
CA GLU A 509 -4.95 -25.28 11.30
C GLU A 509 -4.34 -23.91 10.99
N LEU A 510 -3.57 -23.33 11.92
CA LEU A 510 -2.88 -22.06 11.71
C LEU A 510 -1.81 -22.17 10.61
N LEU A 511 -1.02 -23.24 10.58
CA LEU A 511 -0.03 -23.49 9.54
C LEU A 511 -0.69 -23.69 8.18
N THR A 512 -1.80 -24.41 8.13
CA THR A 512 -2.60 -24.58 6.90
C THR A 512 -3.12 -23.23 6.40
N LEU A 513 -3.69 -22.42 7.30
CA LEU A 513 -4.17 -21.07 7.01
C LEU A 513 -3.05 -20.19 6.46
N PHE A 514 -1.89 -20.18 7.10
CA PHE A 514 -0.73 -19.41 6.65
C PHE A 514 -0.28 -19.84 5.26
N ASN A 515 -0.08 -21.15 5.04
CA ASN A 515 0.41 -21.68 3.77
C ASN A 515 -0.53 -21.41 2.59
N ASN A 516 -1.84 -21.47 2.81
CA ASN A 516 -2.83 -21.22 1.76
C ASN A 516 -2.84 -19.76 1.29
N TYR A 517 -2.49 -18.81 2.15
CA TYR A 517 -2.66 -17.38 1.88
C TYR A 517 -1.35 -16.59 1.74
N LYS A 518 -0.19 -17.13 2.17
CA LYS A 518 1.09 -16.42 2.16
C LYS A 518 1.46 -15.80 0.81
N VAL A 519 1.29 -16.55 -0.29
CA VAL A 519 1.61 -16.08 -1.64
C VAL A 519 0.66 -14.98 -2.10
N SER A 520 -0.63 -15.11 -1.76
CA SER A 520 -1.66 -14.13 -2.11
C SER A 520 -1.41 -12.77 -1.45
N TYR A 521 -0.69 -12.75 -0.32
CA TYR A 521 -0.41 -11.55 0.46
C TYR A 521 1.09 -11.17 0.45
N GLY A 522 1.83 -11.58 -0.58
CA GLY A 522 3.14 -11.01 -0.92
C GLY A 522 4.35 -11.72 -0.32
N LEU A 523 4.17 -12.85 0.37
CA LEU A 523 5.29 -13.70 0.80
C LEU A 523 5.68 -14.69 -0.30
N PRO A 524 6.98 -15.07 -0.40
CA PRO A 524 7.39 -16.10 -1.35
C PRO A 524 6.82 -17.47 -0.97
N GLU A 525 6.70 -18.37 -1.95
CA GLU A 525 6.22 -19.75 -1.73
C GLU A 525 7.08 -20.52 -0.71
N SER A 526 8.38 -20.21 -0.65
CA SER A 526 9.34 -20.76 0.31
C SER A 526 9.21 -20.18 1.73
N ALA A 527 8.40 -19.14 1.95
CA ALA A 527 8.22 -18.57 3.28
C ALA A 527 7.60 -19.60 4.24
N GLN A 528 8.13 -19.66 5.46
CA GLN A 528 7.65 -20.52 6.52
C GLN A 528 7.27 -19.69 7.75
N LEU A 529 6.25 -20.14 8.47
CA LEU A 529 5.86 -19.57 9.75
C LEU A 529 6.70 -20.25 10.84
N GLU A 530 7.57 -19.48 11.48
CA GLU A 530 8.38 -19.95 12.61
C GLU A 530 7.58 -19.84 13.91
N ILE A 531 7.33 -20.97 14.56
CA ILE A 531 6.60 -21.04 15.83
C ILE A 531 7.60 -21.25 16.97
N LEU A 532 7.71 -20.26 17.85
CA LEU A 532 8.58 -20.26 19.03
C LEU A 532 7.85 -20.66 20.32
#